data_AF-A0A1S8B6Z2-F1
#
_entry.id   AF-A0A1S8B6Z2-F1
#
_cell.length_a   1.000
_cell.length_b   1.000
_cell.length_c   1.000
_cell.angle_alpha   90.00
_cell.angle_beta   90.00
_cell.angle_gamma   90.00
#
_symmetry.space_group_name_H-M   'P 1'
#
loop_
_entity.id
_entity.type
_entity.pdbx_description
1 polymer ?
#
loop_
_entity_poly.entity_id
_entity_poly.type
_entity_poly.pdbx_seq_one_letter_code
_entity_poly.pdbx_strand_id
1 'polypeptide(L)'
;MRQDAEELDRMRTQVDDLEDQNRQLRDDNEQLRKQTEEHASEISSLRSRATLSQQNWVKERDELIQREAYAREEFETAKQAMQDWEVLAMEERSLRENLSDRVAELEDQLSSQREALERAVNERDTQTSTVDGLQRALRDIQDARKKELREIVENSQNQLEDLRKQLQAAEDVSRKAQTELEASQKELERALPFEKEVKEKNLLIGKLRHEAVILNDHLTKALRILRKGRPEDNVDRQIVTNHLLHFLALDRSDPKKFQVLQLIAALLGWNDEQREQAGLSRPGSTATANNSLRVPLSPFHRTPSTPSLSSTDLLLSEGHSSSSAQQNKESLAELWQNFLEQEALEGKGSRNSSRRESATSPTNTSDTKGLGIL
;
A
#
# COMPACT_ATOMS: atom_id res chain seq x y z
N MET A 1 -49.08 194.47 63.09
CA MET A 1 -47.64 194.44 63.45
C MET A 1 -47.20 193.22 64.28
N ARG A 2 -47.95 192.75 65.29
CA ARG A 2 -47.59 191.49 66.00
C ARG A 2 -48.10 190.24 65.26
N GLN A 3 -49.36 190.25 64.84
CA GLN A 3 -49.96 189.13 64.12
C GLN A 3 -49.22 188.78 62.82
N ASP A 4 -48.81 189.78 62.03
CA ASP A 4 -48.06 189.57 60.78
C ASP A 4 -46.64 189.04 61.03
N ALA A 5 -46.05 189.32 62.21
CA ALA A 5 -44.78 188.73 62.61
C ALA A 5 -44.95 187.27 63.06
N GLU A 6 -45.98 186.97 63.86
CA GLU A 6 -46.34 185.60 64.22
C GLU A 6 -46.74 184.76 63.00
N GLU A 7 -47.39 185.35 62.00
CA GLU A 7 -47.72 184.70 60.73
C GLU A 7 -46.50 184.52 59.84
N LEU A 8 -45.57 185.49 59.78
CA LEU A 8 -44.29 185.31 59.10
C LEU A 8 -43.45 184.21 59.74
N ASP A 9 -43.40 184.11 61.07
CA ASP A 9 -42.64 183.07 61.75
C ASP A 9 -43.34 181.68 61.64
N ARG A 10 -44.68 181.61 61.62
CA ARG A 10 -45.42 180.37 61.26
C ARG A 10 -45.14 179.94 59.82
N MET A 11 -45.10 180.89 58.88
CA MET A 11 -44.77 180.63 57.47
C MET A 11 -43.31 180.21 57.31
N ARG A 12 -42.38 180.75 58.11
CA ARG A 12 -40.97 180.30 58.16
C ARG A 12 -40.86 178.89 58.69
N THR A 13 -41.45 178.57 59.85
CA THR A 13 -41.43 177.18 60.35
C THR A 13 -42.07 176.23 59.36
N GLN A 14 -43.15 176.63 58.67
CA GLN A 14 -43.76 175.81 57.62
C GLN A 14 -42.86 175.67 56.38
N VAL A 15 -42.05 176.68 56.01
CA VAL A 15 -41.06 176.57 54.94
C VAL A 15 -39.88 175.69 55.36
N ASP A 16 -39.37 175.82 56.59
CA ASP A 16 -38.31 174.99 57.14
C ASP A 16 -38.77 173.52 57.25
N ASP A 17 -39.97 173.26 57.77
CA ASP A 17 -40.61 171.94 57.80
C ASP A 17 -40.78 171.36 56.38
N LEU A 18 -41.20 172.18 55.40
CA LEU A 18 -41.36 171.75 54.00
C LEU A 18 -40.01 171.55 53.29
N GLU A 19 -38.95 172.28 53.66
CA GLU A 19 -37.59 172.09 53.16
C GLU A 19 -36.98 170.81 53.73
N ASP A 20 -37.12 170.54 55.04
CA ASP A 20 -36.64 169.30 55.65
C ASP A 20 -37.44 168.09 55.16
N GLN A 21 -38.76 168.22 54.94
CA GLN A 21 -39.53 167.21 54.21
C GLN A 21 -39.04 167.06 52.76
N ASN A 22 -38.63 168.13 52.07
CA ASN A 22 -38.05 168.02 50.74
C ASN A 22 -36.69 167.33 50.75
N ARG A 23 -35.85 167.56 51.77
CA ARG A 23 -34.56 166.90 51.96
C ARG A 23 -34.77 165.41 52.23
N GLN A 24 -35.62 165.06 53.20
CA GLN A 24 -36.02 163.68 53.50
C GLN A 24 -36.57 162.96 52.25
N LEU A 25 -37.52 163.56 51.54
CA LEU A 25 -38.09 162.96 50.31
C LEU A 25 -37.08 162.83 49.17
N ARG A 26 -36.02 163.65 49.12
CA ARG A 26 -34.90 163.49 48.16
C ARG A 26 -33.97 162.36 48.60
N ASP A 27 -33.59 162.32 49.87
CA ASP A 27 -32.73 161.28 50.44
C ASP A 27 -33.40 159.89 50.33
N ASP A 28 -34.71 159.82 50.57
CA ASP A 28 -35.53 158.61 50.36
C ASP A 28 -35.63 158.25 48.87
N ASN A 29 -35.81 159.22 47.98
CA ASN A 29 -35.78 158.96 46.52
C ASN A 29 -34.41 158.46 46.06
N GLU A 30 -33.32 158.97 46.62
CA GLU A 30 -31.97 158.49 46.33
C GLU A 30 -31.71 157.09 46.88
N GLN A 31 -32.19 156.79 48.10
CA GLN A 31 -32.11 155.44 48.69
C GLN A 31 -32.93 154.43 47.88
N LEU A 32 -34.17 154.77 47.51
CA LEU A 32 -35.02 153.92 46.67
C LEU A 32 -34.44 153.72 45.27
N ARG A 33 -33.77 154.73 44.70
CA ARG A 33 -33.02 154.56 43.43
C ARG A 33 -31.84 153.61 43.58
N LYS A 34 -31.01 153.78 44.60
CA LYS A 34 -29.88 152.89 44.90
C LYS A 34 -30.35 151.45 45.08
N GLN A 35 -31.40 151.22 45.88
CA GLN A 35 -32.04 149.90 46.03
C GLN A 35 -32.63 149.35 44.72
N THR A 36 -33.22 150.19 43.87
CA THR A 36 -33.73 149.77 42.56
C THR A 36 -32.60 149.36 41.60
N GLU A 37 -31.49 150.08 41.61
CA GLU A 37 -30.28 149.78 40.83
C GLU A 37 -29.58 148.51 41.33
N GLU A 38 -29.46 148.36 42.65
CA GLU A 38 -28.99 147.15 43.34
C GLU A 38 -29.83 145.93 42.93
N HIS A 39 -31.15 145.97 43.16
CA HIS A 39 -32.05 144.87 42.78
C HIS A 39 -32.08 144.60 41.26
N ALA A 40 -31.95 145.61 40.41
CA ALA A 40 -31.81 145.41 38.96
C ALA A 40 -30.51 144.66 38.62
N SER A 41 -29.41 144.97 39.32
CA SER A 41 -28.12 144.26 39.17
C SER A 41 -28.20 142.82 39.70
N GLU A 42 -28.87 142.60 40.84
CA GLU A 42 -29.13 141.27 41.42
C GLU A 42 -29.95 140.41 40.46
N ILE A 43 -31.08 140.93 39.96
CA ILE A 43 -31.94 140.26 38.97
C ILE A 43 -31.16 139.95 37.68
N SER A 44 -30.29 140.84 37.22
CA SER A 44 -29.41 140.59 36.08
C SER A 44 -28.42 139.44 36.36
N SER A 45 -27.79 139.43 37.54
CA SER A 45 -26.86 138.37 37.96
C SER A 45 -27.54 137.01 38.10
N LEU A 46 -28.76 136.98 38.67
CA LEU A 46 -29.58 135.78 38.83
C LEU A 46 -30.06 135.24 37.49
N ARG A 47 -30.47 136.12 36.56
CA ARG A 47 -30.82 135.72 35.18
C ARG A 47 -29.61 135.14 34.45
N SER A 48 -28.46 135.79 34.51
CA SER A 48 -27.21 135.31 33.90
C SER A 48 -26.82 133.93 34.45
N ARG A 49 -26.81 133.76 35.78
CA ARG A 49 -26.55 132.49 36.46
C ARG A 49 -27.58 131.41 36.11
N ALA A 50 -28.87 131.75 36.03
CA ALA A 50 -29.92 130.83 35.64
C ALA A 50 -29.72 130.34 34.19
N THR A 51 -29.50 131.25 33.24
CA THR A 51 -29.21 130.92 31.83
C THR A 51 -27.94 130.06 31.70
N LEU A 52 -26.87 130.38 32.43
CA LEU A 52 -25.65 129.56 32.44
C LEU A 52 -25.92 128.15 33.00
N SER A 53 -26.65 128.03 34.11
CA SER A 53 -27.00 126.73 34.69
C SER A 53 -27.89 125.89 33.76
N GLN A 54 -28.83 126.53 33.04
CA GLN A 54 -29.66 125.88 32.04
C GLN A 54 -28.83 125.41 30.83
N GLN A 55 -27.88 126.22 30.34
CA GLN A 55 -26.98 125.83 29.26
C GLN A 55 -26.05 124.68 29.67
N ASN A 56 -25.55 124.68 30.90
CA ASN A 56 -24.72 123.58 31.40
C ASN A 56 -25.54 122.30 31.56
N TRP A 57 -26.74 122.36 32.15
CA TRP A 57 -27.63 121.20 32.25
C TRP A 57 -28.01 120.60 30.89
N VAL A 58 -28.26 121.43 29.86
CA VAL A 58 -28.50 120.94 28.49
C VAL A 58 -27.25 120.24 27.93
N LYS A 59 -26.04 120.80 28.10
CA LYS A 59 -24.79 120.16 27.66
C LYS A 59 -24.54 118.84 28.39
N GLU A 60 -24.67 118.82 29.71
CA GLU A 60 -24.49 117.61 30.54
C GLU A 60 -25.48 116.52 30.14
N ARG A 61 -26.76 116.87 29.91
CA ARG A 61 -27.78 115.97 29.38
C ARG A 61 -27.39 115.42 28.00
N ASP A 62 -26.95 116.28 27.09
CA ASP A 62 -26.65 115.89 25.70
C ASP A 62 -25.37 115.06 25.61
N GLU A 63 -24.36 115.34 26.45
CA GLU A 63 -23.19 114.48 26.64
C GLU A 63 -23.57 113.10 27.23
N LEU A 64 -24.49 113.05 28.20
CA LEU A 64 -24.97 111.78 28.76
C LEU A 64 -25.74 110.97 27.72
N ILE A 65 -26.58 111.60 26.90
CA ILE A 65 -27.27 110.95 25.78
C ILE A 65 -26.27 110.42 24.74
N GLN A 66 -25.22 111.18 24.42
CA GLN A 66 -24.16 110.72 23.51
C GLN A 66 -23.37 109.53 24.08
N ARG A 67 -23.01 109.56 25.37
CA ARG A 67 -22.34 108.45 26.06
C ARG A 67 -23.22 107.20 26.12
N GLU A 68 -24.52 107.37 26.37
CA GLU A 68 -25.49 106.26 26.37
C GLU A 68 -25.68 105.67 24.96
N ALA A 69 -25.76 106.51 23.93
CA ALA A 69 -25.87 106.05 22.54
C ALA A 69 -24.62 105.26 22.11
N TYR A 70 -23.42 105.78 22.41
CA TYR A 70 -22.15 105.12 22.12
C TYR A 70 -22.03 103.78 22.85
N ALA A 71 -22.32 103.73 24.15
CA ALA A 71 -22.28 102.47 24.92
C ALA A 71 -23.30 101.42 24.43
N ARG A 72 -24.43 101.85 23.84
CA ARG A 72 -25.39 100.94 23.19
C ARG A 72 -24.85 100.42 21.85
N GLU A 73 -24.12 101.22 21.08
CA GLU A 73 -23.46 100.81 19.84
C GLU A 73 -22.31 99.83 20.11
N GLU A 74 -21.49 100.09 21.13
CA GLU A 74 -20.47 99.15 21.62
C GLU A 74 -21.10 97.84 22.14
N PHE A 75 -22.24 97.90 22.82
CA PHE A 75 -22.96 96.71 23.29
C PHE A 75 -23.51 95.87 22.13
N GLU A 76 -24.20 96.48 21.16
CA GLU A 76 -24.77 95.74 20.03
C GLU A 76 -23.69 95.20 19.08
N THR A 77 -22.56 95.90 18.89
CA THR A 77 -21.42 95.36 18.12
C THR A 77 -20.70 94.22 18.84
N ALA A 78 -20.50 94.31 20.16
CA ALA A 78 -19.95 93.21 20.96
C ALA A 78 -20.88 91.97 20.96
N LYS A 79 -22.19 92.19 20.98
CA LYS A 79 -23.23 91.17 20.89
C LYS A 79 -23.30 90.50 19.51
N GLN A 80 -23.14 91.25 18.42
CA GLN A 80 -23.00 90.70 17.07
C GLN A 80 -21.73 89.83 16.97
N ALA A 81 -20.58 90.34 17.41
CA ALA A 81 -19.34 89.58 17.44
C ALA A 81 -19.46 88.30 18.28
N MET A 82 -20.16 88.33 19.42
CA MET A 82 -20.45 87.13 20.22
C MET A 82 -21.27 86.09 19.43
N GLN A 83 -22.27 86.52 18.66
CA GLN A 83 -23.08 85.64 17.81
C GLN A 83 -22.24 85.03 16.67
N ASP A 84 -21.36 85.82 16.03
CA ASP A 84 -20.43 85.32 15.01
C ASP A 84 -19.46 84.27 15.60
N TRP A 85 -18.93 84.50 16.81
CA TRP A 85 -18.10 83.51 17.52
C TRP A 85 -18.88 82.25 17.93
N GLU A 86 -20.16 82.36 18.28
CA GLU A 86 -21.02 81.20 18.58
C GLU A 86 -21.27 80.36 17.32
N VAL A 87 -21.56 80.99 16.18
CA VAL A 87 -21.69 80.32 14.88
C VAL A 87 -20.39 79.61 14.50
N LEU A 88 -19.24 80.30 14.54
CA LEU A 88 -17.94 79.71 14.23
C LEU A 88 -17.61 78.52 15.16
N ALA A 89 -17.96 78.60 16.46
CA ALA A 89 -17.76 77.51 17.39
C ALA A 89 -18.67 76.30 17.11
N MET A 90 -19.91 76.53 16.65
CA MET A 90 -20.82 75.47 16.19
C MET A 90 -20.35 74.83 14.87
N GLU A 91 -19.87 75.64 13.92
CA GLU A 91 -19.29 75.15 12.65
C GLU A 91 -18.04 74.32 12.91
N GLU A 92 -17.08 74.82 13.71
CA GLU A 92 -15.90 74.07 14.13
C GLU A 92 -16.26 72.75 14.82
N ARG A 93 -17.26 72.77 15.72
CA ARG A 93 -17.73 71.55 16.39
C ARG A 93 -18.27 70.54 15.38
N SER A 94 -19.13 70.98 14.45
CA SER A 94 -19.69 70.12 13.43
C SER A 94 -18.60 69.54 12.51
N LEU A 95 -17.57 70.32 12.17
CA LEU A 95 -16.45 69.86 11.36
C LEU A 95 -15.60 68.83 12.12
N ARG A 96 -15.34 69.04 13.42
CA ARG A 96 -14.63 68.08 14.27
C ARG A 96 -15.41 66.76 14.43
N GLU A 97 -16.74 66.84 14.53
CA GLU A 97 -17.64 65.68 14.61
C GLU A 97 -17.63 64.88 13.29
N ASN A 98 -17.87 65.53 12.15
CA ASN A 98 -17.78 64.92 10.82
C ASN A 98 -16.39 64.30 10.52
N LEU A 99 -15.30 64.93 10.97
CA LEU A 99 -13.96 64.38 10.84
C LEU A 99 -13.71 63.18 11.78
N SER A 100 -14.27 63.19 12.98
CA SER A 100 -14.22 62.06 13.93
C SER A 100 -14.95 60.84 13.36
N ASP A 101 -16.16 61.03 12.83
CA ASP A 101 -16.92 59.96 12.18
C ASP A 101 -16.19 59.40 10.97
N ARG A 102 -15.56 60.26 10.16
CA ARG A 102 -14.77 59.81 9.00
C ARG A 102 -13.49 59.09 9.40
N VAL A 103 -12.88 59.43 10.54
CA VAL A 103 -11.74 58.65 11.10
C VAL A 103 -12.23 57.27 11.55
N ALA A 104 -13.33 57.18 12.29
CA ALA A 104 -13.90 55.90 12.71
C ALA A 104 -14.26 55.00 11.52
N GLU A 105 -14.91 55.54 10.48
CA GLU A 105 -15.24 54.82 9.24
C GLU A 105 -13.98 54.28 8.53
N LEU A 106 -12.89 55.05 8.53
CA LEU A 106 -11.60 54.64 7.96
C LEU A 106 -10.89 53.60 8.85
N GLU A 107 -11.03 53.66 10.17
CA GLU A 107 -10.51 52.65 11.09
C GLU A 107 -11.26 51.31 10.97
N ASP A 108 -12.59 51.33 10.78
CA ASP A 108 -13.40 50.14 10.48
C ASP A 108 -13.13 49.55 9.09
N GLN A 109 -12.88 50.39 8.08
CA GLN A 109 -12.41 49.93 6.77
C GLN A 109 -11.02 49.30 6.88
N LEU A 110 -10.12 49.88 7.68
CA LEU A 110 -8.77 49.38 7.88
C LEU A 110 -8.72 48.12 8.76
N SER A 111 -9.62 47.95 9.73
CA SER A 111 -9.75 46.72 10.53
C SER A 111 -10.30 45.57 9.67
N SER A 112 -11.40 45.78 8.96
CA SER A 112 -12.01 44.76 8.09
C SER A 112 -11.08 44.32 6.94
N GLN A 113 -10.29 45.24 6.37
CA GLN A 113 -9.25 44.88 5.39
C GLN A 113 -8.09 44.09 6.01
N ARG A 114 -7.67 44.40 7.25
CA ARG A 114 -6.67 43.60 7.98
C ARG A 114 -7.17 42.17 8.21
N GLU A 115 -8.40 42.00 8.68
CA GLU A 115 -8.98 40.66 8.86
C GLU A 115 -9.12 39.90 7.53
N ALA A 116 -9.47 40.59 6.43
CA ALA A 116 -9.56 39.98 5.11
C ALA A 116 -8.18 39.49 4.61
N LEU A 117 -7.13 40.27 4.84
CA LEU A 117 -5.74 39.87 4.56
C LEU A 117 -5.30 38.70 5.46
N GLU A 118 -5.63 38.71 6.75
CA GLU A 118 -5.31 37.62 7.67
C GLU A 118 -5.99 36.31 7.25
N ARG A 119 -7.29 36.36 6.89
CA ARG A 119 -8.03 35.22 6.32
C ARG A 119 -7.36 34.70 5.04
N ALA A 120 -6.92 35.59 4.16
CA ALA A 120 -6.24 35.21 2.91
C ALA A 120 -4.84 34.61 3.14
N VAL A 121 -4.09 35.09 4.15
CA VAL A 121 -2.80 34.51 4.55
C VAL A 121 -3.01 33.13 5.17
N ASN A 122 -3.99 32.97 6.07
CA ASN A 122 -4.32 31.69 6.67
C ASN A 122 -4.74 30.65 5.61
N GLU A 123 -5.52 31.05 4.60
CA GLU A 123 -5.91 30.17 3.49
C GLU A 123 -4.73 29.88 2.54
N ARG A 124 -3.80 30.81 2.33
CA ARG A 124 -2.55 30.55 1.61
C ARG A 124 -1.67 29.55 2.37
N ASP A 125 -1.66 29.60 3.70
CA ASP A 125 -0.89 28.70 4.57
C ASP A 125 -1.49 27.29 4.59
N THR A 126 -2.82 27.14 4.73
CA THR A 126 -3.51 25.84 4.61
C THR A 126 -3.26 25.24 3.23
N GLN A 127 -3.51 25.98 2.14
CA GLN A 127 -3.25 25.52 0.78
C GLN A 127 -1.78 25.09 0.58
N THR A 128 -0.82 25.90 1.04
CA THR A 128 0.62 25.54 0.98
C THR A 128 0.88 24.23 1.70
N SER A 129 0.35 24.03 2.91
CA SER A 129 0.52 22.79 3.67
C SER A 129 -0.07 21.56 2.94
N THR A 130 -1.19 21.72 2.23
CA THR A 130 -1.78 20.63 1.42
C THR A 130 -0.97 20.33 0.16
N VAL A 131 -0.44 21.36 -0.52
CA VAL A 131 0.46 21.18 -1.68
C VAL A 131 1.74 20.46 -1.26
N ASP A 132 2.31 20.84 -0.12
CA ASP A 132 3.43 20.17 0.53
C ASP A 132 3.13 18.69 0.85
N GLY A 133 1.92 18.40 1.37
CA GLY A 133 1.44 17.05 1.63
C GLY A 133 1.30 16.21 0.36
N LEU A 134 0.72 16.78 -0.70
CA LEU A 134 0.57 16.15 -2.01
C LEU A 134 1.92 15.90 -2.68
N GLN A 135 2.89 16.81 -2.54
CA GLN A 135 4.26 16.61 -3.05
C GLN A 135 4.99 15.47 -2.33
N ARG A 136 4.81 15.32 -1.01
CA ARG A 136 5.34 14.17 -0.25
C ARG A 136 4.70 12.88 -0.73
N ALA A 137 3.37 12.79 -0.75
CA ALA A 137 2.65 11.61 -1.21
C ALA A 137 3.00 11.22 -2.65
N LEU A 138 3.13 12.19 -3.57
CA LEU A 138 3.57 11.94 -4.95
C LEU A 138 5.00 11.38 -5.01
N ARG A 139 5.92 11.89 -4.18
CA ARG A 139 7.28 11.39 -4.09
C ARG A 139 7.32 9.96 -3.53
N ASP A 140 6.54 9.68 -2.50
CA ASP A 140 6.45 8.36 -1.89
C ASP A 140 5.87 7.33 -2.88
N ILE A 141 4.82 7.69 -3.64
CA ILE A 141 4.28 6.87 -4.73
C ILE A 141 5.31 6.64 -5.84
N GLN A 142 6.09 7.67 -6.22
CA GLN A 142 7.15 7.51 -7.21
C GLN A 142 8.27 6.60 -6.71
N ASP A 143 8.69 6.72 -5.46
CA ASP A 143 9.78 5.93 -4.89
C ASP A 143 9.34 4.49 -4.52
N ALA A 144 8.05 4.28 -4.22
CA ALA A 144 7.41 2.96 -4.16
C ALA A 144 7.40 2.30 -5.56
N ARG A 145 6.87 2.98 -6.59
CA ARG A 145 6.85 2.46 -7.96
C ARG A 145 8.26 2.17 -8.51
N LYS A 146 9.28 2.94 -8.11
CA LYS A 146 10.70 2.65 -8.42
C LYS A 146 11.26 1.43 -7.67
N LYS A 147 10.68 1.01 -6.53
CA LYS A 147 11.02 -0.25 -5.85
C LYS A 147 10.32 -1.41 -6.55
N GLU A 148 9.00 -1.33 -6.71
CA GLU A 148 8.18 -2.32 -7.45
C GLU A 148 8.77 -2.65 -8.83
N LEU A 149 9.12 -1.63 -9.63
CA LEU A 149 9.74 -1.84 -10.95
C LEU A 149 11.11 -2.53 -10.87
N ARG A 150 11.91 -2.29 -9.83
CA ARG A 150 13.18 -3.01 -9.63
C ARG A 150 12.95 -4.44 -9.18
N GLU A 151 12.03 -4.66 -8.25
CA GLU A 151 11.66 -6.00 -7.75
C GLU A 151 11.05 -6.86 -8.86
N ILE A 152 10.22 -6.29 -9.76
CA ILE A 152 9.69 -6.99 -10.93
C ILE A 152 10.80 -7.31 -11.95
N VAL A 153 11.73 -6.37 -12.20
CA VAL A 153 12.89 -6.61 -13.09
C VAL A 153 13.82 -7.68 -12.50
N GLU A 154 14.12 -7.63 -11.21
CA GLU A 154 14.96 -8.61 -10.51
C GLU A 154 14.30 -10.01 -10.50
N ASN A 155 13.02 -10.10 -10.17
CA ASN A 155 12.28 -11.37 -10.21
C ASN A 155 12.20 -11.96 -11.63
N SER A 156 11.97 -11.13 -12.67
CA SER A 156 11.94 -11.62 -14.06
C SER A 156 13.33 -11.98 -14.59
N GLN A 157 14.40 -11.27 -14.19
CA GLN A 157 15.78 -11.63 -14.48
C GLN A 157 16.14 -12.98 -13.81
N ASN A 158 15.80 -13.17 -12.53
CA ASN A 158 16.01 -14.42 -11.81
C ASN A 158 15.28 -15.60 -12.50
N GLN A 159 14.02 -15.41 -12.90
CA GLN A 159 13.26 -16.41 -13.66
C GLN A 159 13.91 -16.72 -15.02
N LEU A 160 14.39 -15.71 -15.75
CA LEU A 160 15.11 -15.91 -17.02
C LEU A 160 16.44 -16.64 -16.82
N GLU A 161 17.14 -16.40 -15.72
CA GLU A 161 18.38 -17.10 -15.39
C GLU A 161 18.14 -18.55 -14.96
N ASP A 162 17.09 -18.84 -14.19
CA ASP A 162 16.73 -20.22 -13.84
C ASP A 162 16.20 -21.01 -15.04
N LEU A 163 15.43 -20.39 -15.93
CA LEU A 163 15.04 -20.99 -17.21
C LEU A 163 16.26 -21.25 -18.11
N ARG A 164 17.28 -20.37 -18.12
CA ARG A 164 18.55 -20.61 -18.82
C ARG A 164 19.33 -21.78 -18.22
N LYS A 165 19.40 -21.90 -16.89
CA LYS A 165 20.04 -23.04 -16.20
C LYS A 165 19.33 -24.35 -16.53
N GLN A 166 17.99 -24.36 -16.54
CA GLN A 166 17.18 -25.51 -16.92
C GLN A 166 17.37 -25.89 -18.39
N LEU A 167 17.41 -24.90 -19.30
CA LEU A 167 17.69 -25.12 -20.72
C LEU A 167 19.09 -25.72 -20.93
N GLN A 168 20.13 -25.17 -20.29
CA GLN A 168 21.49 -25.71 -20.36
C GLN A 168 21.58 -27.14 -19.82
N ALA A 169 20.92 -27.44 -18.69
CA ALA A 169 20.86 -28.80 -18.16
C ALA A 169 20.14 -29.77 -19.12
N ALA A 170 19.05 -29.32 -19.76
CA ALA A 170 18.32 -30.11 -20.76
C ALA A 170 19.14 -30.31 -22.06
N GLU A 171 19.87 -29.30 -22.52
CA GLU A 171 20.80 -29.40 -23.64
C GLU A 171 21.93 -30.37 -23.35
N ASP A 172 22.53 -30.34 -22.16
CA ASP A 172 23.60 -31.26 -21.77
C ASP A 172 23.10 -32.70 -21.57
N VAL A 173 21.88 -32.90 -21.05
CA VAL A 173 21.24 -34.23 -21.00
C VAL A 173 20.92 -34.72 -22.41
N SER A 174 20.41 -33.86 -23.28
CA SER A 174 20.13 -34.17 -24.69
C SER A 174 21.42 -34.56 -25.44
N ARG A 175 22.51 -33.82 -25.27
CA ARG A 175 23.83 -34.15 -25.82
C ARG A 175 24.36 -35.49 -25.32
N LYS A 176 24.26 -35.77 -24.01
CA LYS A 176 24.67 -37.07 -23.44
C LYS A 176 23.86 -38.21 -24.06
N ALA A 177 22.54 -38.09 -24.08
CA ALA A 177 21.65 -39.06 -24.71
C ALA A 177 21.93 -39.24 -26.21
N GLN A 178 22.28 -38.18 -26.95
CA GLN A 178 22.73 -38.27 -28.35
C GLN A 178 24.05 -39.04 -28.48
N THR A 179 25.04 -38.77 -27.62
CA THR A 179 26.32 -39.52 -27.65
C THR A 179 26.16 -40.99 -27.24
N GLU A 180 25.26 -41.30 -26.31
CA GLU A 180 24.90 -42.66 -25.90
C GLU A 180 24.10 -43.40 -27.01
N LEU A 181 23.21 -42.69 -27.71
CA LEU A 181 22.52 -43.20 -28.88
C LEU A 181 23.51 -43.50 -30.03
N GLU A 182 24.43 -42.60 -30.31
CA GLU A 182 25.50 -42.82 -31.29
C GLU A 182 26.41 -44.00 -30.91
N ALA A 183 26.78 -44.14 -29.63
CA ALA A 183 27.60 -45.25 -29.15
C ALA A 183 26.87 -46.59 -29.31
N SER A 184 25.62 -46.67 -28.84
CA SER A 184 24.79 -47.88 -28.95
C SER A 184 24.41 -48.22 -30.40
N GLN A 185 24.26 -47.24 -31.29
CA GLN A 185 24.14 -47.47 -32.74
C GLN A 185 25.42 -48.10 -33.31
N LYS A 186 26.60 -47.57 -32.97
CA LYS A 186 27.90 -48.13 -33.42
C LYS A 186 28.15 -49.53 -32.85
N GLU A 187 27.62 -49.85 -31.67
CA GLU A 187 27.64 -51.21 -31.12
C GLU A 187 26.62 -52.14 -31.80
N LEU A 188 25.43 -51.66 -32.14
CA LEU A 188 24.44 -52.41 -32.92
C LEU A 188 24.97 -52.75 -34.31
N GLU A 189 25.62 -51.79 -35.00
CA GLU A 189 26.28 -52.01 -36.29
C GLU A 189 27.38 -53.07 -36.21
N ARG A 190 28.13 -53.13 -35.10
CA ARG A 190 29.12 -54.18 -34.81
C ARG A 190 28.47 -55.53 -34.47
N ALA A 191 27.27 -55.54 -33.91
CA ALA A 191 26.53 -56.76 -33.55
C ALA A 191 25.82 -57.42 -34.75
N LEU A 192 25.31 -56.63 -35.70
CA LEU A 192 24.63 -57.10 -36.91
C LEU A 192 25.40 -58.16 -37.74
N PRO A 193 26.73 -58.06 -37.98
CA PRO A 193 27.47 -59.13 -38.65
C PRO A 193 27.55 -60.42 -37.82
N PHE A 194 27.67 -60.33 -36.49
CA PHE A 194 27.65 -61.52 -35.63
C PHE A 194 26.28 -62.20 -35.61
N GLU A 195 25.18 -61.45 -35.73
CA GLU A 195 23.84 -62.04 -35.89
C GLU A 195 23.73 -62.86 -37.18
N LYS A 196 24.36 -62.40 -38.27
CA LYS A 196 24.46 -63.14 -39.55
C LYS A 196 25.34 -64.38 -39.41
N GLU A 197 26.54 -64.25 -38.83
CA GLU A 197 27.40 -65.41 -38.54
C GLU A 197 26.69 -66.44 -37.66
N VAL A 198 25.93 -66.02 -36.65
CA VAL A 198 25.19 -66.93 -35.76
C VAL A 198 24.07 -67.64 -36.53
N LYS A 199 23.38 -66.97 -37.48
CA LYS A 199 22.40 -67.62 -38.36
C LYS A 199 23.07 -68.63 -39.30
N GLU A 200 24.20 -68.28 -39.90
CA GLU A 200 24.98 -69.17 -40.77
C GLU A 200 25.57 -70.37 -40.01
N LYS A 201 26.13 -70.16 -38.82
CA LYS A 201 26.64 -71.20 -37.93
C LYS A 201 25.51 -72.10 -37.42
N ASN A 202 24.32 -71.56 -37.11
CA ASN A 202 23.14 -72.38 -36.81
C ASN A 202 22.67 -73.20 -38.02
N LEU A 203 22.71 -72.64 -39.24
CA LEU A 203 22.37 -73.38 -40.47
C LEU A 203 23.39 -74.50 -40.73
N LEU A 204 24.69 -74.26 -40.51
CA LEU A 204 25.75 -75.26 -40.58
C LEU A 204 25.57 -76.36 -39.52
N ILE A 205 25.25 -75.99 -38.28
CA ILE A 205 24.88 -76.95 -37.21
C ILE A 205 23.64 -77.75 -37.61
N GLY A 206 22.66 -77.13 -38.29
CA GLY A 206 21.50 -77.82 -38.86
C GLY A 206 21.88 -78.86 -39.92
N LYS A 207 22.76 -78.49 -40.86
CA LYS A 207 23.32 -79.42 -41.88
C LYS A 207 24.08 -80.56 -41.22
N LEU A 208 25.05 -80.27 -40.36
CA LEU A 208 25.85 -81.27 -39.65
C LEU A 208 25.00 -82.20 -38.76
N ARG A 209 23.93 -81.70 -38.14
CA ARG A 209 22.94 -82.53 -37.41
C ARG A 209 22.19 -83.46 -38.37
N HIS A 210 21.79 -82.97 -39.54
CA HIS A 210 21.09 -83.79 -40.53
C HIS A 210 22.02 -84.85 -41.15
N GLU A 211 23.25 -84.48 -41.48
CA GLU A 211 24.33 -85.38 -41.94
C GLU A 211 24.65 -86.44 -40.88
N ALA A 212 24.74 -86.07 -39.59
CA ALA A 212 24.94 -87.02 -38.50
C ALA A 212 23.75 -87.99 -38.35
N VAL A 213 22.51 -87.54 -38.57
CA VAL A 213 21.31 -88.40 -38.59
C VAL A 213 21.35 -89.36 -39.79
N ILE A 214 21.70 -88.88 -40.98
CA ILE A 214 21.87 -89.71 -42.19
C ILE A 214 22.98 -90.74 -41.97
N LEU A 215 24.12 -90.35 -41.40
CA LEU A 215 25.26 -91.23 -41.13
C LEU A 215 24.92 -92.28 -40.06
N ASN A 216 24.08 -91.93 -39.07
CA ASN A 216 23.54 -92.88 -38.09
C ASN A 216 22.54 -93.87 -38.74
N ASP A 217 21.70 -93.43 -39.69
CA ASP A 217 20.87 -94.35 -40.48
C ASP A 217 21.71 -95.23 -41.43
N HIS A 218 22.81 -94.71 -42.01
CA HIS A 218 23.79 -95.50 -42.76
C HIS A 218 24.47 -96.56 -41.88
N LEU A 219 24.91 -96.21 -40.67
CA LEU A 219 25.41 -97.16 -39.68
C LEU A 219 24.34 -98.18 -39.28
N THR A 220 23.10 -97.75 -39.07
CA THR A 220 21.97 -98.63 -38.72
C THR A 220 21.65 -99.62 -39.86
N LYS A 221 21.73 -99.19 -41.12
CA LYS A 221 21.63 -100.04 -42.32
C LYS A 221 22.82 -101.00 -42.42
N ALA A 222 24.05 -100.54 -42.21
CA ALA A 222 25.25 -101.38 -42.22
C ALA A 222 25.21 -102.46 -41.13
N LEU A 223 24.84 -102.11 -39.90
CA LEU A 223 24.64 -103.05 -38.79
C LEU A 223 23.51 -104.05 -39.06
N ARG A 224 22.42 -103.62 -39.72
CA ARG A 224 21.32 -104.51 -40.16
C ARG A 224 21.76 -105.51 -41.23
N ILE A 225 22.67 -105.12 -42.13
CA ILE A 225 23.29 -106.01 -43.12
C ILE A 225 24.25 -106.99 -42.42
N LEU A 226 25.14 -106.49 -41.56
CA LEU A 226 26.12 -107.30 -40.82
C LEU A 226 25.46 -108.36 -39.92
N ARG A 227 24.30 -108.05 -39.33
CA ARG A 227 23.50 -108.98 -38.52
C ARG A 227 22.84 -110.11 -39.33
N LYS A 228 22.82 -110.04 -40.67
CA LYS A 228 22.21 -111.08 -41.53
C LYS A 228 23.20 -112.19 -41.95
N GLY A 229 24.47 -112.11 -41.53
CA GLY A 229 25.55 -112.97 -42.03
C GLY A 229 26.44 -113.63 -40.98
N ARG A 230 25.87 -114.32 -39.97
CA ARG A 230 26.61 -115.20 -39.05
C ARG A 230 25.92 -116.56 -38.88
N PRO A 231 26.47 -117.65 -39.47
CA PRO A 231 25.97 -119.02 -39.31
C PRO A 231 26.86 -119.82 -38.34
N GLU A 232 26.73 -119.58 -37.04
CA GLU A 232 27.63 -120.13 -35.99
C GLU A 232 26.83 -120.87 -34.90
N ASP A 233 26.07 -121.93 -35.25
CA ASP A 233 25.41 -122.81 -34.24
C ASP A 233 24.90 -124.19 -34.77
N ASN A 234 25.48 -124.73 -35.85
CA ASN A 234 25.05 -126.01 -36.44
C ASN A 234 26.16 -127.08 -36.40
N VAL A 235 26.31 -127.77 -35.26
CA VAL A 235 27.26 -128.90 -35.13
C VAL A 235 26.66 -130.18 -35.73
N ASP A 236 27.41 -130.88 -36.58
CA ASP A 236 26.90 -132.04 -37.32
C ASP A 236 26.65 -133.26 -36.40
N ARG A 237 25.36 -133.59 -36.27
CA ARG A 237 24.83 -134.66 -35.43
C ARG A 237 25.38 -136.05 -35.76
N GLN A 238 25.82 -136.31 -36.99
CA GLN A 238 26.39 -137.61 -37.36
C GLN A 238 27.79 -137.81 -36.75
N ILE A 239 28.61 -136.75 -36.70
CA ILE A 239 29.98 -136.81 -36.16
C ILE A 239 29.95 -137.10 -34.66
N VAL A 240 29.06 -136.42 -33.92
CA VAL A 240 28.85 -136.63 -32.48
C VAL A 240 28.42 -138.07 -32.18
N THR A 241 27.50 -138.62 -32.98
CA THR A 241 26.94 -139.96 -32.76
C THR A 241 28.00 -141.06 -32.93
N ASN A 242 28.90 -140.94 -33.90
CA ASN A 242 29.97 -141.94 -34.14
C ASN A 242 30.97 -141.98 -32.97
N HIS A 243 31.44 -140.82 -32.49
CA HIS A 243 32.38 -140.74 -31.38
C HIS A 243 31.76 -141.26 -30.06
N LEU A 244 30.47 -141.01 -29.83
CA LEU A 244 29.76 -141.51 -28.65
C LEU A 244 29.60 -143.04 -28.67
N LEU A 245 29.36 -143.64 -29.84
CA LEU A 245 29.39 -145.10 -30.02
C LEU A 245 30.78 -145.69 -29.78
N HIS A 246 31.84 -145.07 -30.30
CA HIS A 246 33.23 -145.47 -30.03
C HIS A 246 33.58 -145.39 -28.54
N PHE A 247 33.10 -144.37 -27.82
CA PHE A 247 33.27 -144.26 -26.37
C PHE A 247 32.55 -145.40 -25.61
N LEU A 248 31.36 -145.83 -26.06
CA LEU A 248 30.62 -146.93 -25.43
C LEU A 248 31.24 -148.31 -25.68
N ALA A 249 31.79 -148.56 -26.87
CA ALA A 249 32.34 -149.86 -27.27
C ALA A 249 33.71 -150.21 -26.64
N LEU A 250 34.40 -149.26 -26.00
CA LEU A 250 35.70 -149.47 -25.37
C LEU A 250 35.59 -149.88 -23.89
N ASP A 251 36.32 -150.92 -23.51
CA ASP A 251 36.36 -151.41 -22.12
C ASP A 251 36.98 -150.40 -21.13
N ARG A 252 36.63 -150.55 -19.85
CA ARG A 252 36.78 -149.53 -18.81
C ARG A 252 38.23 -149.20 -18.42
N SER A 253 39.22 -149.89 -18.97
CA SER A 253 40.65 -149.75 -18.66
C SER A 253 41.53 -149.27 -19.82
N ASP A 254 41.01 -149.09 -21.05
CA ASP A 254 41.82 -148.58 -22.18
C ASP A 254 41.97 -147.03 -22.10
N PRO A 255 43.20 -146.48 -22.01
CA PRO A 255 43.42 -145.03 -21.98
C PRO A 255 42.89 -144.27 -23.22
N LYS A 256 42.68 -144.93 -24.37
CA LYS A 256 42.06 -144.32 -25.55
C LYS A 256 40.65 -143.80 -25.29
N LYS A 257 39.92 -144.40 -24.34
CA LYS A 257 38.56 -143.98 -23.97
C LYS A 257 38.53 -142.54 -23.44
N PHE A 258 39.59 -142.11 -22.75
CA PHE A 258 39.73 -140.73 -22.26
C PHE A 258 40.04 -139.74 -23.40
N GLN A 259 40.83 -140.15 -24.40
CA GLN A 259 41.15 -139.32 -25.57
C GLN A 259 39.91 -139.07 -26.45
N VAL A 260 39.05 -140.08 -26.65
CA VAL A 260 37.78 -139.91 -27.38
C VAL A 260 36.84 -138.95 -26.64
N LEU A 261 36.75 -139.05 -25.30
CA LEU A 261 35.94 -138.14 -24.48
C LEU A 261 36.45 -136.69 -24.54
N GLN A 262 37.78 -136.50 -24.48
CA GLN A 262 38.43 -135.20 -24.65
C GLN A 262 38.17 -134.59 -26.04
N LEU A 263 38.07 -135.41 -27.09
CA LEU A 263 37.74 -134.98 -28.44
C LEU A 263 36.26 -134.57 -28.59
N ILE A 264 35.34 -135.31 -27.97
CA ILE A 264 33.91 -134.97 -27.92
C ILE A 264 33.71 -133.62 -27.20
N ALA A 265 34.37 -133.42 -26.06
CA ALA A 265 34.29 -132.17 -25.29
C ALA A 265 34.78 -130.95 -26.10
N ALA A 266 35.82 -131.13 -26.91
CA ALA A 266 36.35 -130.09 -27.80
C ALA A 266 35.44 -129.81 -29.01
N LEU A 267 34.84 -130.84 -29.61
CA LEU A 267 33.95 -130.71 -30.76
C LEU A 267 32.58 -130.09 -30.39
N LEU A 268 32.08 -130.38 -29.19
CA LEU A 268 30.75 -129.95 -28.72
C LEU A 268 30.80 -128.72 -27.80
N GLY A 269 31.95 -128.05 -27.66
CA GLY A 269 32.09 -126.80 -26.92
C GLY A 269 31.71 -126.88 -25.43
N TRP A 270 32.04 -127.99 -24.75
CA TRP A 270 31.65 -128.20 -23.34
C TRP A 270 32.29 -127.16 -22.41
N ASN A 271 31.46 -126.38 -21.72
CA ASN A 271 31.89 -125.51 -20.63
C ASN A 271 32.50 -126.34 -19.48
N ASP A 272 33.36 -125.73 -18.67
CA ASP A 272 34.16 -126.46 -17.68
C ASP A 272 33.34 -127.22 -16.63
N GLU A 273 32.12 -126.75 -16.29
CA GLU A 273 31.17 -127.48 -15.44
C GLU A 273 30.75 -128.85 -16.03
N GLN A 274 30.55 -128.91 -17.36
CA GLN A 274 30.20 -130.14 -18.07
C GLN A 274 31.41 -131.07 -18.20
N ARG A 275 32.62 -130.50 -18.31
CA ARG A 275 33.89 -131.25 -18.32
C ARG A 275 34.17 -131.86 -16.94
N GLU A 276 33.85 -131.17 -15.86
CA GLU A 276 33.92 -131.67 -14.49
C GLU A 276 32.93 -132.82 -14.27
N GLN A 277 31.67 -132.63 -14.70
CA GLN A 277 30.62 -133.65 -14.59
C GLN A 277 30.89 -134.92 -15.42
N ALA A 278 31.65 -134.81 -16.52
CA ALA A 278 32.16 -135.94 -17.30
C ALA A 278 33.42 -136.62 -16.71
N GLY A 279 33.94 -136.13 -15.58
CA GLY A 279 35.14 -136.66 -14.92
C GLY A 279 36.46 -136.26 -15.58
N LEU A 280 36.46 -135.21 -16.41
CA LEU A 280 37.61 -134.73 -17.18
C LEU A 280 38.46 -133.69 -16.41
N SER A 281 37.89 -133.09 -15.36
CA SER A 281 38.51 -132.08 -14.48
C SER A 281 38.04 -132.26 -13.03
N ARG A 282 38.72 -131.60 -12.08
CA ARG A 282 38.35 -131.55 -10.64
C ARG A 282 37.94 -130.11 -10.23
N PRO A 283 37.04 -129.94 -9.24
CA PRO A 283 36.53 -128.61 -8.85
C PRO A 283 37.55 -127.79 -8.06
N GLY A 284 37.45 -126.44 -8.08
CA GLY A 284 38.22 -125.64 -7.11
C GLY A 284 38.28 -124.10 -7.15
N SER A 285 37.90 -123.36 -8.20
CA SER A 285 38.07 -121.88 -8.19
C SER A 285 37.16 -121.11 -9.18
N THR A 286 36.38 -120.13 -8.69
CA THR A 286 35.39 -119.38 -9.48
C THR A 286 35.14 -117.92 -9.05
N ALA A 287 35.07 -117.02 -10.04
CA ALA A 287 34.12 -115.89 -10.17
C ALA A 287 33.96 -114.82 -9.04
N THR A 288 32.82 -114.11 -9.05
CA THR A 288 32.37 -112.96 -8.21
C THR A 288 32.71 -111.55 -8.76
N ALA A 289 31.86 -110.54 -8.46
CA ALA A 289 31.87 -109.18 -9.06
C ALA A 289 31.09 -108.13 -8.22
N ASN A 290 30.75 -106.97 -8.82
CA ASN A 290 29.76 -105.93 -8.41
C ASN A 290 30.24 -104.76 -7.51
N ASN A 291 29.66 -103.55 -7.64
CA ASN A 291 28.61 -102.97 -6.74
C ASN A 291 28.20 -101.48 -7.09
N SER A 292 27.28 -100.85 -6.31
CA SER A 292 26.55 -99.58 -6.58
C SER A 292 26.14 -98.77 -5.30
N LEU A 293 25.90 -97.42 -5.40
CA LEU A 293 25.23 -96.44 -4.47
C LEU A 293 25.09 -95.04 -5.17
N ARG A 294 24.33 -93.98 -4.79
CA ARG A 294 22.94 -93.73 -4.26
C ARG A 294 22.51 -92.22 -4.50
N VAL A 295 21.40 -91.71 -3.92
CA VAL A 295 20.64 -90.42 -4.19
C VAL A 295 19.93 -89.89 -2.90
N PRO A 296 19.33 -88.65 -2.71
CA PRO A 296 18.44 -87.85 -3.63
C PRO A 296 18.30 -86.28 -3.44
N LEU A 297 17.29 -85.64 -4.14
CA LEU A 297 16.60 -84.30 -3.93
C LEU A 297 17.39 -82.95 -4.05
N SER A 298 16.90 -81.75 -4.47
CA SER A 298 15.61 -81.16 -5.00
C SER A 298 14.49 -80.72 -3.99
N PRO A 299 13.56 -79.73 -4.24
CA PRO A 299 13.35 -78.76 -5.37
C PRO A 299 12.83 -77.28 -5.11
N PHE A 300 13.13 -76.35 -6.05
CA PHE A 300 12.38 -75.22 -6.71
C PHE A 300 11.24 -74.27 -6.12
N HIS A 301 11.36 -72.96 -6.49
CA HIS A 301 10.40 -72.02 -7.23
C HIS A 301 9.47 -70.90 -6.60
N ARG A 302 9.69 -69.64 -7.08
CA ARG A 302 8.75 -68.62 -7.69
C ARG A 302 7.83 -67.60 -6.92
N THR A 303 8.21 -66.30 -7.01
CA THR A 303 7.37 -65.10 -7.37
C THR A 303 6.35 -64.52 -6.32
N PRO A 304 5.51 -63.45 -6.57
CA PRO A 304 5.82 -62.08 -6.10
C PRO A 304 4.63 -61.26 -5.48
N SER A 305 4.81 -59.93 -5.37
CA SER A 305 3.82 -58.81 -5.20
C SER A 305 3.54 -58.22 -3.80
N THR A 306 2.93 -57.02 -3.80
CA THR A 306 2.63 -56.08 -2.68
C THR A 306 1.11 -55.73 -2.71
N PRO A 307 0.55 -54.74 -1.96
CA PRO A 307 0.94 -54.05 -0.72
C PRO A 307 -0.18 -54.10 0.38
N SER A 308 -0.05 -53.39 1.50
CA SER A 308 -1.21 -52.74 2.18
C SER A 308 -0.79 -51.55 3.05
N LEU A 309 -1.71 -50.61 3.22
CA LEU A 309 -1.66 -49.50 4.19
C LEU A 309 -2.32 -49.92 5.52
N SER A 310 -2.02 -49.17 6.59
CA SER A 310 -2.92 -48.91 7.72
C SER A 310 -2.52 -47.59 8.40
N SER A 311 -3.51 -46.89 8.98
CA SER A 311 -3.40 -45.54 9.55
C SER A 311 -3.72 -45.54 11.07
N THR A 312 -3.60 -44.38 11.74
CA THR A 312 -3.99 -44.09 13.15
C THR A 312 -3.25 -44.91 14.21
N ASP A 313 -2.60 -44.36 15.24
CA ASP A 313 -2.98 -43.27 16.17
C ASP A 313 -1.67 -42.57 16.66
N LEU A 314 -1.52 -41.29 17.05
CA LEU A 314 -2.23 -40.44 18.03
C LEU A 314 -2.41 -41.13 19.40
N LEU A 315 -1.67 -40.80 20.46
CA LEU A 315 -1.54 -39.47 21.06
C LEU A 315 -0.39 -39.45 22.13
N LEU A 316 -0.17 -38.29 22.76
CA LEU A 316 0.57 -38.07 24.03
C LEU A 316 2.11 -38.17 24.03
N SER A 317 2.79 -37.02 23.91
CA SER A 317 3.38 -36.38 25.10
C SER A 317 3.85 -34.94 24.81
N GLU A 318 3.39 -33.98 25.63
CA GLU A 318 4.09 -32.73 25.93
C GLU A 318 5.55 -33.02 26.38
N GLY A 319 6.53 -32.10 26.28
CA GLY A 319 6.49 -30.75 25.71
C GLY A 319 7.70 -29.90 26.14
N HIS A 320 7.69 -28.60 25.81
CA HIS A 320 8.54 -27.53 26.36
C HIS A 320 10.02 -27.42 25.91
N SER A 321 10.17 -26.80 24.72
CA SER A 321 10.94 -25.56 24.50
C SER A 321 12.45 -25.48 24.79
N SER A 322 13.23 -25.36 23.71
CA SER A 322 14.04 -24.15 23.46
C SER A 322 14.06 -23.86 21.95
N SER A 323 14.21 -22.59 21.55
CA SER A 323 13.79 -22.12 20.21
C SER A 323 14.92 -21.98 19.19
N SER A 324 14.75 -22.62 18.03
CA SER A 324 15.50 -22.34 16.80
C SER A 324 14.57 -22.37 15.58
N ALA A 325 14.96 -21.63 14.54
CA ALA A 325 14.12 -21.23 13.42
C ALA A 325 13.48 -22.36 12.57
N GLN A 326 12.17 -22.27 12.32
CA GLN A 326 11.48 -22.59 11.05
C GLN A 326 10.01 -22.10 11.15
N GLN A 327 9.60 -21.09 10.37
CA GLN A 327 9.13 -21.17 8.96
C GLN A 327 7.71 -21.72 8.80
N ASN A 328 6.77 -20.76 8.75
CA ASN A 328 5.47 -20.72 8.09
C ASN A 328 4.95 -22.03 7.47
N LYS A 329 3.94 -22.61 8.12
CA LYS A 329 2.88 -23.38 7.46
C LYS A 329 1.52 -22.95 8.03
N GLU A 330 1.21 -21.66 7.86
CA GLU A 330 -0.16 -21.15 7.95
C GLU A 330 -1.05 -22.05 7.09
N SER A 331 -2.09 -22.61 7.70
CA SER A 331 -2.86 -23.66 7.03
C SER A 331 -3.75 -23.06 5.95
N LEU A 332 -4.00 -23.79 4.86
CA LEU A 332 -4.93 -23.35 3.81
C LEU A 332 -6.30 -22.96 4.43
N ALA A 333 -6.75 -23.70 5.44
CA ALA A 333 -7.99 -23.43 6.17
C ALA A 333 -7.99 -22.07 6.90
N GLU A 334 -6.84 -21.60 7.37
CA GLU A 334 -6.65 -20.34 8.09
C GLU A 334 -6.70 -19.14 7.12
N LEU A 335 -6.14 -19.31 5.92
CA LEU A 335 -6.31 -18.35 4.82
C LEU A 335 -7.76 -18.28 4.32
N TRP A 336 -8.46 -19.42 4.20
CA TRP A 336 -9.89 -19.44 3.89
C TRP A 336 -10.75 -18.82 4.99
N GLN A 337 -10.38 -19.00 6.26
CA GLN A 337 -11.08 -18.39 7.40
C GLN A 337 -10.92 -16.87 7.40
N ASN A 338 -9.69 -16.36 7.23
CA ASN A 338 -9.43 -14.92 7.10
C ASN A 338 -10.14 -14.31 5.88
N PHE A 339 -10.16 -15.01 4.74
CA PHE A 339 -10.89 -14.54 3.54
C PHE A 339 -12.40 -14.43 3.79
N LEU A 340 -13.02 -15.43 4.41
CA LEU A 340 -14.44 -15.40 4.77
C LEU A 340 -14.77 -14.33 5.81
N GLU A 341 -13.88 -14.11 6.79
CA GLU A 341 -14.06 -13.04 7.78
C GLU A 341 -13.94 -11.65 7.14
N GLN A 342 -13.02 -11.48 6.19
CA GLN A 342 -12.84 -10.23 5.45
C GLN A 342 -14.05 -9.92 4.54
N GLU A 343 -14.57 -10.89 3.76
CA GLU A 343 -15.76 -10.68 2.94
C GLU A 343 -17.02 -10.45 3.80
N ALA A 344 -17.14 -11.13 4.96
CA ALA A 344 -18.23 -10.92 5.91
C ALA A 344 -18.20 -9.53 6.59
N LEU A 345 -17.04 -8.88 6.65
CA LEU A 345 -16.88 -7.50 7.10
C LEU A 345 -17.24 -6.49 5.99
N GLU A 346 -16.77 -6.68 4.75
CA GLU A 346 -17.18 -5.84 3.61
C GLU A 346 -18.70 -5.91 3.35
N GLY A 347 -19.29 -7.10 3.41
CA GLY A 347 -20.73 -7.32 3.30
C GLY A 347 -21.57 -6.63 4.39
N LYS A 348 -20.97 -6.25 5.52
CA LYS A 348 -21.61 -5.44 6.57
C LYS A 348 -21.36 -3.93 6.41
N GLY A 349 -20.22 -3.52 5.85
CA GLY A 349 -19.88 -2.11 5.66
C GLY A 349 -20.84 -1.36 4.73
N SER A 350 -21.29 -1.99 3.65
CA SER A 350 -22.04 -1.33 2.57
C SER A 350 -23.56 -1.13 2.81
N ARG A 351 -24.03 -1.10 4.07
CA ARG A 351 -25.48 -1.03 4.39
C ARG A 351 -25.96 0.11 5.27
N ASN A 352 -25.10 1.03 5.71
CA ASN A 352 -25.48 2.02 6.73
C ASN A 352 -25.17 3.50 6.39
N SER A 353 -25.41 3.92 5.14
CA SER A 353 -25.24 5.31 4.69
C SER A 353 -26.40 5.81 3.79
N SER A 354 -27.62 5.82 4.32
CA SER A 354 -28.80 6.36 3.62
C SER A 354 -29.95 6.80 4.55
N ARG A 355 -29.73 7.81 5.42
CA ARG A 355 -30.83 8.48 6.14
C ARG A 355 -30.51 9.88 6.70
N ARG A 356 -30.72 10.91 5.88
CA ARG A 356 -31.42 12.17 6.20
C ARG A 356 -31.61 12.96 4.88
N GLU A 357 -32.82 13.18 4.37
CA GLU A 357 -34.02 13.87 4.91
C GLU A 357 -34.08 15.33 4.40
N SER A 358 -35.27 15.75 3.98
CA SER A 358 -35.48 16.84 3.00
C SER A 358 -36.02 18.12 3.62
N ALA A 359 -35.60 19.29 3.09
CA ALA A 359 -36.19 20.59 3.41
C ALA A 359 -36.53 21.40 2.14
N THR A 360 -37.82 21.71 2.02
CA THR A 360 -38.50 22.66 1.11
C THR A 360 -38.28 24.13 1.53
N SER A 361 -38.40 25.20 0.72
CA SER A 361 -38.53 25.36 -0.74
C SER A 361 -38.00 26.77 -1.22
N PRO A 362 -38.76 27.73 -1.83
CA PRO A 362 -38.33 28.26 -3.15
C PRO A 362 -38.26 29.80 -3.35
N THR A 363 -37.53 30.24 -4.39
CA THR A 363 -37.72 31.50 -5.17
C THR A 363 -37.09 31.29 -6.57
N ASN A 364 -37.78 31.53 -7.70
CA ASN A 364 -37.95 32.82 -8.43
C ASN A 364 -36.60 33.54 -8.69
N THR A 365 -36.16 33.82 -9.93
CA THR A 365 -36.81 34.69 -10.93
C THR A 365 -36.33 34.51 -12.40
N SER A 366 -37.13 35.04 -13.35
CA SER A 366 -36.77 35.63 -14.66
C SER A 366 -36.03 34.81 -15.74
N ASP A 367 -36.78 34.43 -16.79
CA ASP A 367 -36.29 34.38 -18.17
C ASP A 367 -35.61 35.69 -18.61
N THR A 368 -34.54 35.59 -19.41
CA THR A 368 -34.10 36.69 -20.31
C THR A 368 -33.77 36.14 -21.70
N LYS A 369 -34.63 36.44 -22.69
CA LYS A 369 -34.41 36.06 -24.09
C LYS A 369 -33.49 37.08 -24.77
N GLY A 370 -32.23 36.69 -25.02
CA GLY A 370 -31.30 37.46 -25.84
C GLY A 370 -31.63 37.33 -27.34
N LEU A 371 -32.52 38.18 -27.85
CA LEU A 371 -32.83 38.29 -29.28
C LEU A 371 -32.17 39.55 -29.85
N GLY A 372 -31.01 39.39 -30.48
CA GLY A 372 -30.28 40.47 -31.16
C GLY A 372 -30.54 40.45 -32.68
N ILE A 373 -31.07 41.55 -33.20
CA ILE A 373 -31.36 41.79 -34.63
C ILE A 373 -31.06 43.27 -34.94
N LEU A 374 -30.53 43.52 -36.15
CA LEU A 374 -30.07 44.80 -36.73
C LEU A 374 -28.77 45.36 -36.13
#